data_AF-A0A837HHB9-F1
#
_entry.id   AF-A0A837HHB9-F1
#
_cell.length_a   1.000
_cell.length_b   1.000
_cell.length_c   1.000
_cell.angle_alpha   90.00
_cell.angle_beta   90.00
_cell.angle_gamma   90.00
#
_symmetry.space_group_name_H-M   'P 1'
#
loop_
_entity.id
_entity.type
_entity.pdbx_description
1 polymer ?
#
loop_
_entity_poly.entity_id
_entity_poly.type
_entity_poly.pdbx_seq_one_letter_code
_entity_poly.pdbx_strand_id
1 'polypeptide(L)'
;MQVIQDLFQKLIFFVNNFSVAPTYIKAGAIIVLLFLLVISLAQFRHHFVKWSLKGGLIGLFFGVLLTLIIEGFLLVNGSTAITALLGWKNAPKPIKTALDIGKANLIKTIICTP
;
A
#
# COMPACT_ATOMS: atom_id res chain seq x y z
N MET A 1 48.68 -31.67 5.92
CA MET A 1 48.19 -31.37 4.55
C MET A 1 46.96 -32.20 4.14
N GLN A 2 46.86 -33.48 4.52
CA GLN A 2 45.74 -34.38 4.11
C GLN A 2 44.37 -34.04 4.72
N VAL A 3 44.30 -33.61 5.99
CA VAL A 3 43.04 -33.30 6.69
C VAL A 3 42.30 -32.10 6.07
N ILE A 4 43.04 -31.10 5.58
CA ILE A 4 42.47 -29.93 4.92
C ILE A 4 41.83 -30.33 3.58
N GLN A 5 42.43 -31.28 2.87
CA GLN A 5 41.86 -31.77 1.62
C GLN A 5 40.61 -32.61 1.84
N ASP A 6 40.54 -33.42 2.90
CA ASP A 6 39.34 -34.19 3.25
C ASP A 6 38.17 -33.27 3.66
N LEU A 7 38.46 -32.20 4.41
CA LEU A 7 37.47 -31.16 4.76
C LEU A 7 36.96 -30.42 3.52
N PHE A 8 37.85 -30.10 2.58
CA PHE A 8 37.47 -29.41 1.35
C PHE A 8 36.61 -30.30 0.44
N GLN A 9 36.93 -31.60 0.35
CA GLN A 9 36.12 -32.57 -0.38
C GLN A 9 34.72 -32.73 0.23
N LYS A 10 34.61 -32.77 1.57
CA LYS A 10 33.30 -32.78 2.26
C LYS A 10 32.51 -31.50 2.04
N LEU A 11 33.17 -30.34 2.01
CA LEU A 11 32.51 -29.05 1.74
C LEU A 11 32.00 -28.98 0.29
N ILE A 12 32.83 -29.37 -0.68
CA ILE A 12 32.46 -29.41 -2.11
C ILE A 12 31.28 -30.39 -2.31
N PHE A 13 31.31 -31.55 -1.66
CA PHE A 13 30.22 -32.51 -1.70
C PHE A 13 28.93 -31.92 -1.10
N PHE A 14 29.01 -31.24 0.05
CA PHE A 14 27.85 -30.60 0.66
C PHE A 14 27.24 -29.51 -0.23
N VAL A 15 28.07 -28.67 -0.87
CA VAL A 15 27.62 -27.61 -1.78
C VAL A 15 27.04 -28.19 -3.08
N ASN A 16 27.63 -29.24 -3.64
CA ASN A 16 27.11 -29.88 -4.86
C ASN A 16 25.78 -30.62 -4.63
N ASN A 17 25.52 -31.13 -3.43
CA ASN A 17 24.23 -31.71 -3.07
C ASN A 17 23.17 -30.65 -2.74
N PHE A 18 23.56 -29.39 -2.58
CA PHE A 18 22.66 -28.26 -2.34
C PHE A 18 22.03 -27.80 -3.67
N SER A 19 21.22 -28.67 -4.28
CA SER A 19 20.50 -28.37 -5.52
C SER A 19 19.27 -27.51 -5.23
N VAL A 20 19.51 -26.22 -5.03
CA VAL A 20 18.42 -25.24 -4.94
C VAL A 20 17.99 -24.92 -6.36
N ALA A 21 16.75 -25.26 -6.72
CA ALA A 21 16.25 -24.92 -8.05
C ALA A 21 16.43 -23.41 -8.31
N PRO A 22 16.90 -22.97 -9.49
CA PRO A 22 17.23 -21.56 -9.78
C PRO A 22 16.08 -20.59 -9.47
N THR A 23 14.83 -21.08 -9.52
CA THR A 23 13.61 -20.36 -9.15
C THR A 23 13.62 -19.89 -7.69
N TYR A 24 14.10 -20.68 -6.74
CA TYR A 24 14.08 -20.30 -5.32
C TYR A 24 15.14 -19.24 -5.00
N ILE A 25 16.30 -19.29 -5.64
CA ILE A 25 17.34 -18.25 -5.50
C ILE A 25 16.83 -16.92 -6.08
N LYS A 26 16.17 -16.96 -7.24
CA LYS A 26 15.52 -15.78 -7.84
C LYS A 26 14.44 -15.20 -6.93
N ALA A 27 13.58 -16.05 -6.35
CA ALA A 27 12.55 -15.62 -5.42
C ALA A 27 13.14 -14.98 -4.14
N GLY A 28 14.18 -15.60 -3.56
CA GLY A 28 14.89 -15.04 -2.41
C GLY A 28 15.51 -13.68 -2.71
N ALA A 29 16.15 -13.53 -3.87
CA ALA A 29 16.71 -12.26 -4.31
C ALA A 29 15.64 -11.15 -4.44
N ILE A 30 14.46 -11.48 -4.99
CA ILE A 30 13.34 -10.52 -5.12
C ILE A 30 12.86 -10.05 -3.74
N ILE A 31 12.72 -10.98 -2.78
CA ILE A 31 12.28 -10.65 -1.41
C ILE A 31 13.30 -9.72 -0.74
N VAL A 32 14.59 -10.01 -0.85
CA VAL A 32 15.66 -9.17 -0.31
C VAL A 32 15.66 -7.79 -0.98
N LEU A 33 15.47 -7.72 -2.29
CA LEU A 33 15.39 -6.45 -3.02
C LEU A 33 14.19 -5.61 -2.55
N LEU A 34 13.02 -6.23 -2.37
CA LEU A 34 11.83 -5.56 -1.85
C LEU A 34 12.05 -5.04 -0.42
N PHE A 35 12.71 -5.83 0.42
CA PHE A 35 13.06 -5.41 1.77
C PHE A 35 13.98 -4.17 1.76
N LEU A 36 15.02 -4.17 0.92
CA LEU A 36 15.89 -3.00 0.74
C LEU A 36 15.12 -1.79 0.20
N LEU A 37 14.20 -2.00 -0.73
CA LEU A 37 13.37 -0.94 -1.30
C LEU A 37 12.51 -0.26 -0.21
N VAL A 38 11.87 -1.05 0.65
CA VAL A 38 11.04 -0.54 1.75
C VAL A 38 11.88 0.26 2.74
N ILE A 39 13.07 -0.23 3.10
CA ILE A 39 14.00 0.51 3.98
C ILE A 39 14.45 1.82 3.33
N SER A 40 14.80 1.79 2.04
CA SER A 40 15.20 2.98 1.28
C SER A 40 14.09 4.05 1.25
N LEU A 41 12.84 3.64 1.00
CA LEU A 41 11.68 4.52 1.05
C LEU A 41 11.41 5.07 2.46
N ALA A 42 11.60 4.25 3.50
CA ALA A 42 11.45 4.68 4.89
C ALA A 42 12.52 5.72 5.28
N GLN A 43 13.77 5.50 4.87
CA GLN A 43 14.86 6.47 5.06
C GLN A 43 14.64 7.75 4.26
N PHE A 44 14.18 7.64 3.01
CA PHE A 44 13.80 8.78 2.19
C PHE A 44 12.71 9.60 2.89
N ARG A 45 11.64 8.97 3.37
CA ARG A 45 10.61 9.66 4.15
C ARG A 45 11.20 10.33 5.39
N HIS A 46 12.03 9.64 6.16
CA HIS A 46 12.62 10.21 7.38
C HIS A 46 13.51 11.44 7.09
N HIS A 47 14.28 11.40 5.99
CA HIS A 47 15.20 12.48 5.63
C HIS A 47 14.50 13.68 5.00
N PHE A 48 13.52 13.45 4.12
CA PHE A 48 12.83 14.52 3.37
C PHE A 48 11.60 15.04 4.11
N VAL A 49 10.97 14.24 4.95
CA VAL A 49 9.87 14.65 5.83
C VAL A 49 10.44 14.95 7.21
N LYS A 50 11.28 15.99 7.29
CA LYS A 50 11.56 16.63 8.59
C LYS A 50 10.20 17.03 9.17
N TRP A 51 9.95 16.67 10.42
CA TRP A 51 8.78 17.09 11.21
C TRP A 51 8.78 18.62 11.30
N SER A 52 8.33 19.26 10.23
CA SER A 52 8.22 20.70 10.06
C SER A 52 6.77 20.95 9.71
N LEU A 53 6.11 21.78 10.49
CA LEU A 53 4.72 22.21 10.28
C LEU A 53 4.48 22.71 8.84
N LYS A 54 5.53 23.25 8.18
CA LYS A 54 5.47 23.67 6.77
C LYS A 54 5.38 22.51 5.77
N GLY A 55 6.06 21.38 6.02
CA GLY A 55 5.96 20.17 5.19
C GLY A 55 4.73 19.30 5.53
N GLY A 56 4.33 19.30 6.80
CA GLY A 56 3.10 18.65 7.25
C GLY A 56 1.84 19.23 6.62
N LEU A 57 1.82 20.55 6.33
CA LEU A 57 0.71 21.19 5.64
C LEU A 57 0.52 20.65 4.21
N ILE A 58 1.62 20.41 3.50
CA ILE A 58 1.60 19.83 2.15
C ILE A 58 1.15 18.37 2.23
N GLY A 59 1.65 17.60 3.19
CA GLY A 59 1.20 16.22 3.43
C GLY A 59 -0.28 16.12 3.82
N LEU A 60 -0.79 17.06 4.62
CA LEU A 60 -2.20 17.16 4.98
C LEU A 60 -3.05 17.54 3.77
N PHE A 61 -2.59 18.47 2.93
CA PHE A 61 -3.26 18.79 1.68
C PHE A 61 -3.38 17.56 0.77
N PHE A 62 -2.29 16.81 0.57
CA PHE A 62 -2.33 15.56 -0.22
C PHE A 62 -3.19 14.47 0.44
N GLY A 63 -3.18 14.36 1.77
CA GLY A 63 -4.03 13.41 2.50
C GLY A 63 -5.52 13.74 2.38
N VAL A 64 -5.88 15.03 2.48
CA VAL A 64 -7.25 15.52 2.29
C VAL A 64 -7.69 15.33 0.83
N LEU A 65 -6.83 15.67 -0.14
CA LEU A 65 -7.11 15.47 -1.56
C LEU A 65 -7.34 13.98 -1.87
N LEU A 66 -6.47 13.10 -1.38
CA LEU A 66 -6.59 11.66 -1.58
C LEU A 66 -7.86 11.11 -0.93
N THR A 67 -8.17 11.55 0.30
CA THR A 67 -9.41 11.18 1.00
C THR A 67 -10.63 11.67 0.23
N LEU A 68 -10.61 12.87 -0.33
CA LEU A 68 -11.72 13.44 -1.09
C LEU A 68 -11.97 12.69 -2.40
N ILE A 69 -10.90 12.21 -3.06
CA ILE A 69 -11.01 11.34 -4.24
C ILE A 69 -11.66 10.01 -3.85
N ILE A 70 -11.15 9.35 -2.81
CA ILE A 70 -11.68 8.05 -2.34
C ILE A 70 -13.13 8.20 -1.87
N GLU A 71 -13.42 9.22 -1.07
CA GLU A 71 -14.75 9.57 -0.58
C GLU A 71 -15.70 9.83 -1.75
N GLY A 72 -15.27 10.56 -2.77
CA GLY A 72 -16.05 10.81 -3.99
C GLY A 72 -16.46 9.52 -4.70
N PHE A 73 -15.55 8.54 -4.82
CA PHE A 73 -15.89 7.22 -5.38
C PHE A 73 -16.85 6.42 -4.48
N LEU A 74 -16.70 6.48 -3.17
CA LEU A 74 -17.65 5.85 -2.24
C LEU A 74 -19.04 6.50 -2.32
N LEU A 75 -19.10 7.83 -2.48
CA LEU A 75 -20.33 8.61 -2.54
C LEU A 75 -21.19 8.22 -3.74
N VAL A 76 -20.56 7.94 -4.89
CA VAL A 76 -21.24 7.37 -6.07
C VAL A 76 -21.86 6.00 -5.76
N ASN A 77 -21.20 5.19 -4.93
CA ASN A 77 -21.70 3.90 -4.45
C ASN A 77 -22.79 4.02 -3.35
N GLY A 78 -23.11 5.23 -2.89
CA GLY A 78 -24.08 5.45 -1.81
C GLY A 78 -23.55 5.08 -0.43
N SER A 79 -22.23 5.12 -0.23
CA SER A 79 -21.57 4.99 1.06
C SER A 79 -20.59 6.15 1.26
N THR A 80 -20.18 6.41 2.50
CA THR A 80 -19.03 7.27 2.81
C THR A 80 -17.96 6.43 3.50
N ALA A 81 -16.74 6.94 3.63
CA ALA A 81 -15.71 6.27 4.43
C ALA A 81 -16.18 6.05 5.86
N ILE A 82 -16.98 6.97 6.41
CA ILE A 82 -17.54 6.87 7.76
C ILE A 82 -18.57 5.74 7.85
N THR A 83 -19.51 5.63 6.88
CA THR A 83 -20.51 4.53 6.87
C THR A 83 -19.88 3.17 6.61
N ALA A 84 -18.85 3.12 5.76
CA ALA A 84 -18.12 1.90 5.47
C ALA A 84 -17.29 1.41 6.67
N LEU A 85 -16.58 2.32 7.35
CA LEU A 85 -15.75 1.99 8.51
C LEU A 85 -16.60 1.59 9.73
N LEU A 86 -17.74 2.26 9.94
CA LEU A 86 -18.67 1.96 11.04
C LEU A 86 -19.65 0.82 10.73
N GLY A 87 -19.61 0.25 9.52
CA GLY A 87 -20.51 -0.84 9.11
C GLY A 87 -21.99 -0.46 9.08
N TRP A 88 -22.30 0.84 8.96
CA TRP A 88 -23.67 1.32 9.01
C TRP A 88 -24.42 1.00 7.71
N LYS A 89 -25.21 -0.08 7.75
CA LYS A 89 -26.15 -0.44 6.66
C LYS A 89 -27.20 0.64 6.38
N ASN A 90 -27.51 1.50 7.36
CA ASN A 90 -28.38 2.65 7.23
C ASN A 90 -27.78 3.84 7.99
N ALA A 91 -27.25 4.83 7.27
CA ALA A 91 -26.81 6.07 7.89
C ALA A 91 -27.97 6.76 8.63
N PRO A 92 -27.73 7.41 9.78
CA PRO A 92 -28.75 8.19 10.48
C PRO A 92 -29.30 9.29 9.56
N LYS A 93 -30.59 9.60 9.72
CA LYS A 93 -31.39 10.45 8.82
C LYS A 93 -30.67 11.67 8.23
N PRO A 94 -29.95 12.53 8.99
CA PRO A 94 -29.28 13.69 8.42
C PRO A 94 -28.17 13.33 7.42
N ILE A 95 -27.38 12.28 7.70
CA ILE A 95 -26.30 11.82 6.83
C ILE A 95 -26.88 11.15 5.58
N LYS A 96 -27.96 10.37 5.75
CA LYS A 96 -28.64 9.70 4.64
C LYS A 96 -29.24 10.70 3.64
N THR A 97 -29.92 11.75 4.13
CA THR A 97 -30.48 12.80 3.27
C THR A 97 -29.39 13.56 2.51
N ALA A 98 -28.29 13.92 3.17
CA ALA A 98 -27.16 14.59 2.50
C ALA A 98 -26.51 13.69 1.42
N LEU A 99 -26.39 12.39 1.70
CA LEU A 99 -25.84 11.40 0.79
C LEU A 99 -26.75 11.16 -0.43
N ASP A 100 -28.06 11.07 -0.22
CA ASP A 100 -29.04 10.91 -1.29
C ASP A 100 -29.08 12.13 -2.21
N ILE A 101 -29.00 13.35 -1.65
CA ILE A 101 -28.89 14.59 -2.42
C ILE A 101 -27.56 14.64 -3.20
N GLY A 102 -26.45 14.27 -2.56
CA GLY A 102 -25.13 14.21 -3.21
C GLY A 102 -25.12 13.23 -4.40
N LYS A 103 -25.64 12.02 -4.19
CA LYS A 103 -25.79 11.00 -5.23
C LYS A 103 -26.68 11.48 -6.37
N ALA A 104 -27.82 12.08 -6.08
CA ALA A 104 -28.75 12.60 -7.09
C ALA A 104 -28.08 13.66 -7.98
N ASN A 105 -27.29 14.56 -7.40
CA ASN A 105 -26.56 15.58 -8.15
C ASN A 105 -25.43 14.97 -9.00
N LEU A 106 -24.68 14.00 -8.47
CA LEU A 106 -23.60 13.33 -9.21
C LEU A 106 -24.13 12.53 -10.40
N ILE A 107 -25.23 11.78 -10.23
CA ILE A 107 -25.86 11.04 -11.33
C ILE A 107 -26.38 12.01 -12.40
N LYS A 108 -27.00 13.12 -11.99
CA LYS A 108 -27.52 14.14 -12.90
C LYS A 108 -26.40 14.76 -13.76
N THR A 109 -25.22 14.99 -13.21
CA THR A 109 -24.11 15.66 -13.89
C THR A 109 -23.21 14.72 -14.69
N ILE A 110 -23.10 13.44 -14.32
CA ILE A 110 -22.14 12.49 -14.94
C ILE A 110 -22.84 11.50 -15.88
N ILE A 111 -24.08 11.09 -15.59
CA ILE A 111 -24.76 9.97 -16.27
C ILE A 111 -25.94 10.44 -17.13
N CYS A 112 -26.63 11.51 -16.75
CA CYS A 112 -27.89 11.94 -17.39
C CYS A 112 -27.83 13.25 -18.17
N THR A 113 -26.64 13.79 -18.43
CA THR A 113 -26.45 14.83 -19.46
C THR A 113 -26.44 14.18 -20.84
N PRO A 114 -27.23 14.66 -21.84
CA PRO A 114 -27.10 14.22 -23.23
C PRO A 114 -25.72 14.53 -23.80
#